data_AF-A0A2P5CII5-F1
#
_entry.id   AF-A0A2P5CII5-F1
#
_cell.length_a   1.000
_cell.length_b   1.000
_cell.length_c   1.000
_cell.angle_alpha   90.00
_cell.angle_beta   90.00
_cell.angle_gamma   90.00
#
_symmetry.space_group_name_H-M   'P 1'
#
loop_
_entity.id
_entity.type
_entity.pdbx_description
1 polymer ?
#
loop_
_entity_poly.entity_id
_entity_poly.type
_entity_poly.pdbx_seq_one_letter_code
_entity_poly.pdbx_strand_id
1 'polypeptide(L)'
;MLTGNIPSSLGSLSNLESLDLSYNKISGEIPQQLAQLNFLQSLDISHNNLMGPIPQSNQFNTFENSSFVDNPGLCGKSLSKKCENPNASRNLLWLRMKMIQGL
;
A
#
# COMPACT_ATOMS: atom_id res chain seq x y z
N MET A 1 -9.81 -10.63 16.51
CA MET A 1 -9.59 -10.20 15.11
C MET A 1 -9.91 -8.72 15.03
N LEU A 2 -8.92 -7.91 14.67
CA LEU A 2 -9.09 -6.47 14.46
C LEU A 2 -9.72 -6.22 13.07
N THR A 3 -10.52 -5.17 12.98
CA THR A 3 -11.20 -4.71 11.75
C THR A 3 -11.14 -3.20 11.68
N GLY A 4 -11.60 -2.62 10.57
CA GLY A 4 -11.54 -1.17 10.33
C GLY A 4 -10.23 -0.76 9.68
N ASN A 5 -9.88 0.52 9.79
CA ASN A 5 -8.73 1.09 9.12
C ASN A 5 -7.58 1.32 10.11
N ILE A 6 -6.35 1.38 9.60
CA ILE A 6 -5.20 1.87 10.36
C ILE A 6 -5.42 3.36 10.62
N PRO A 7 -5.51 3.82 11.89
CA PRO A 7 -5.72 5.23 12.17
C PRO A 7 -4.45 6.04 11.88
N SER A 8 -4.61 7.18 11.21
CA SER A 8 -3.49 8.07 10.87
C SER A 8 -2.76 8.61 12.11
N SER A 9 -3.42 8.65 13.27
CA SER A 9 -2.83 9.03 14.55
C SER A 9 -1.69 8.11 14.98
N LEU A 10 -1.57 6.88 14.46
CA LEU A 10 -0.40 6.03 14.72
C LEU A 10 0.90 6.70 14.26
N GLY A 11 0.85 7.55 13.24
CA GLY A 11 2.01 8.31 12.78
C GLY A 11 2.59 9.30 13.80
N SER A 12 1.86 9.62 14.89
CA SER A 12 2.37 10.50 15.95
C SER A 12 3.25 9.78 16.97
N LEU A 13 3.34 8.45 16.91
CA LEU A 13 4.15 7.66 17.83
C LEU A 13 5.63 7.71 17.42
N SER A 14 6.26 8.89 17.55
CA SER A 14 7.59 9.16 17.00
C SER A 14 8.67 8.16 17.42
N ASN A 15 8.53 7.50 18.57
CA ASN A 15 9.50 6.55 19.11
C ASN A 15 9.10 5.08 18.87
N LEU A 16 8.10 4.82 18.01
CA LEU A 16 7.67 3.47 17.71
C LEU A 16 8.73 2.76 16.87
N GLU A 17 9.26 1.65 17.37
CA GLU A 17 10.31 0.87 16.70
C GLU A 17 9.79 -0.39 16.00
N SER A 18 8.67 -0.94 16.48
CA SER A 18 8.05 -2.14 15.92
C SER A 18 6.53 -2.00 15.89
N LEU A 19 5.92 -2.41 14.78
CA LEU A 19 4.48 -2.47 14.59
C LEU A 19 4.10 -3.78 13.89
N ASP A 20 3.42 -4.66 14.62
CA ASP A 20 2.83 -5.89 14.08
C ASP A 20 1.30 -5.81 14.15
N LEU A 21 0.67 -5.84 12.99
CA LEU A 21 -0.77 -5.90 12.78
C LEU A 21 -1.17 -7.12 11.92
N SER A 22 -0.24 -8.07 11.73
CA SER A 22 -0.43 -9.22 10.86
C SER A 22 -1.60 -10.11 11.30
N TYR A 23 -2.15 -10.90 10.37
CA TYR A 23 -3.24 -11.86 10.62
C TYR A 23 -4.50 -11.24 11.23
N ASN A 24 -4.98 -10.14 10.64
CA ASN A 24 -6.23 -9.48 11.01
C ASN A 24 -7.17 -9.31 9.82
N LYS A 25 -8.24 -8.53 9.99
CA LYS A 25 -9.20 -8.13 8.94
C LYS A 25 -9.20 -6.62 8.75
N ILE A 26 -8.05 -5.98 8.91
CA ILE A 26 -7.89 -4.53 8.73
C ILE A 26 -7.99 -4.24 7.23
N SER A 27 -8.69 -3.17 6.88
CA SER A 27 -9.01 -2.78 5.52
C SER A 27 -8.68 -1.31 5.24
N GLY A 28 -8.84 -0.89 3.99
CA GLY A 28 -8.54 0.48 3.58
C GLY A 28 -7.06 0.68 3.25
N GLU A 29 -6.63 1.93 3.18
CA GLU A 29 -5.27 2.28 2.78
C GLU A 29 -4.30 2.29 3.97
N ILE A 30 -3.00 2.20 3.68
CA ILE A 30 -1.94 2.49 4.65
C ILE A 30 -1.81 4.02 4.75
N PRO A 31 -2.10 4.64 5.91
CA PRO A 31 -1.98 6.08 6.05
C PRO A 31 -0.56 6.56 5.80
N GLN A 32 -0.39 7.61 4.98
CA GLN A 32 0.93 8.19 4.70
C GLN A 32 1.65 8.69 5.96
N GLN A 33 0.90 9.00 7.02
CA GLN A 33 1.43 9.40 8.33
C GLN A 33 2.31 8.31 8.95
N LEU A 34 2.09 7.02 8.67
CA LEU A 34 3.00 5.98 9.18
C LEU A 34 4.42 6.13 8.61
N ALA A 35 4.57 6.72 7.43
CA ALA A 35 5.90 7.01 6.89
C ALA A 35 6.65 8.07 7.70
N GLN A 36 6.00 8.80 8.62
CA GLN A 36 6.65 9.77 9.51
C GLN A 36 7.34 9.12 10.72
N LEU A 37 7.14 7.81 10.93
CA LEU A 37 7.68 7.06 12.06
C LEU A 37 9.17 6.76 11.89
N ASN A 38 10.05 7.75 11.96
CA ASN A 38 11.46 7.62 11.58
C ASN A 38 12.29 6.56 12.35
N PHE A 39 11.77 6.06 13.47
CA PHE A 39 12.42 5.01 14.27
C PHE A 39 11.84 3.61 14.05
N LEU A 40 10.81 3.47 13.20
CA LEU A 40 10.18 2.20 12.92
C LEU A 40 11.12 1.30 12.12
N GLN A 41 11.59 0.23 12.73
CA GLN A 41 12.55 -0.71 12.17
C GLN A 41 11.90 -2.03 11.75
N SER A 42 10.80 -2.40 12.40
CA SER A 42 10.04 -3.60 12.09
C SER A 42 8.59 -3.25 11.81
N LEU A 43 8.08 -3.73 10.68
CA LEU A 43 6.70 -3.59 10.28
C LEU A 43 6.22 -4.94 9.77
N ASP A 44 5.10 -5.43 10.30
CA ASP A 44 4.34 -6.52 9.70
C ASP A 44 2.87 -6.15 9.64
N ILE A 45 2.35 -5.98 8.43
CA ILE A 45 0.93 -5.73 8.16
C ILE A 45 0.36 -6.78 7.19
N SER A 46 1.05 -7.92 7.07
CA SER A 46 0.68 -9.03 6.20
C SER A 46 -0.65 -9.68 6.62
N HIS A 47 -1.24 -10.46 5.73
CA HIS A 47 -2.48 -11.22 6.00
C HIS A 47 -3.61 -10.32 6.52
N ASN A 48 -3.96 -9.30 5.73
CA ASN A 48 -5.05 -8.35 6.00
C ASN A 48 -5.82 -8.03 4.70
N ASN A 49 -6.73 -7.06 4.74
CA ASN A 49 -7.54 -6.61 3.59
C ASN A 49 -7.14 -5.19 3.13
N LEU A 50 -5.87 -4.82 3.29
CA LEU A 50 -5.37 -3.48 2.91
C LEU A 50 -5.35 -3.30 1.39
N MET A 51 -5.46 -2.05 0.96
CA MET A 51 -5.52 -1.67 -0.45
C MET A 51 -4.77 -0.37 -0.77
N GLY A 52 -4.57 -0.12 -2.06
CA GLY A 52 -3.93 1.09 -2.55
C GLY A 52 -2.39 1.00 -2.58
N PRO A 53 -1.71 2.12 -2.85
CA PRO A 53 -0.26 2.16 -2.95
C PRO A 53 0.40 2.04 -1.58
N ILE A 54 1.45 1.22 -1.49
CA ILE A 54 2.38 1.24 -0.35
C ILE A 54 3.10 2.60 -0.35
N PRO A 55 3.15 3.33 0.79
CA PRO A 55 3.89 4.58 0.91
C PRO A 55 5.34 4.42 0.41
N GLN A 56 5.85 5.41 -0.32
CA GLN A 56 7.17 5.37 -0.96
C GLN A 56 8.21 6.28 -0.28
N SER A 57 7.93 6.78 0.93
CA SER A 57 8.80 7.71 1.65
C SER A 57 9.48 7.07 2.86
N ASN A 58 10.65 7.59 3.21
CA ASN A 58 11.42 7.21 4.42
C ASN A 58 11.69 5.70 4.47
N GLN A 59 11.52 5.07 5.64
CA GLN A 59 11.81 3.64 5.81
C GLN A 59 10.83 2.69 5.10
N PHE A 60 9.71 3.16 4.54
CA PHE A 60 8.76 2.23 3.90
C PHE A 60 9.34 1.50 2.68
N ASN A 61 10.37 2.07 2.05
CA ASN A 61 11.09 1.42 0.95
C ASN A 61 12.12 0.38 1.45
N THR A 62 12.40 0.31 2.75
CA THR A 62 13.37 -0.63 3.32
C THR A 62 12.71 -1.90 3.86
N PHE A 63 11.38 -1.90 4.05
CA PHE A 63 10.65 -3.08 4.48
C PHE A 63 10.55 -4.13 3.37
N GLU A 64 10.76 -5.38 3.74
CA GLU A 64 10.71 -6.51 2.83
C GLU A 64 9.27 -6.77 2.35
N ASN A 65 9.15 -7.46 1.21
CA ASN A 65 7.87 -7.89 0.64
C ASN A 65 7.01 -8.67 1.67
N SER A 66 7.65 -9.47 2.52
CA SER A 66 7.02 -10.24 3.62
C SER A 66 6.14 -9.37 4.53
N SER A 67 6.51 -8.11 4.77
CA SER A 67 5.74 -7.16 5.58
C SER A 67 4.35 -6.85 5.02
N PHE A 68 4.13 -7.13 3.73
CA PHE A 68 2.96 -6.68 2.97
C PHE A 68 2.18 -7.82 2.29
N VAL A 69 2.66 -9.07 2.36
CA VAL A 69 2.04 -10.22 1.67
C VAL A 69 0.61 -10.45 2.13
N ASP A 70 -0.17 -11.14 1.30
CA ASP A 70 -1.58 -11.47 1.57
C ASP A 70 -2.48 -10.26 1.89
N ASN A 71 -2.18 -9.12 1.26
CA ASN A 71 -3.09 -7.98 1.14
C ASN A 71 -3.46 -7.78 -0.35
N PRO A 72 -4.57 -8.36 -0.83
CA PRO A 72 -4.86 -8.45 -2.27
C PRO A 72 -5.04 -7.09 -2.95
N GLY A 73 -5.43 -6.06 -2.19
CA GLY A 73 -5.62 -4.70 -2.69
C GLY A 73 -4.34 -3.88 -2.81
N LEU A 74 -3.26 -4.25 -2.12
CA LEU A 74 -2.03 -3.46 -2.12
C LEU A 74 -1.32 -3.51 -3.47
N CYS A 75 -0.52 -2.50 -3.73
CA CYS A 75 0.38 -2.40 -4.87
C CYS A 75 1.58 -1.50 -4.53
N GLY A 76 2.70 -1.65 -5.22
CA GLY A 76 3.88 -0.82 -4.97
C GLY A 76 5.17 -1.50 -5.40
N LYS A 77 6.31 -0.81 -5.28
CA LYS A 77 7.61 -1.36 -5.69
C LYS A 77 8.07 -2.54 -4.83
N SER A 78 7.67 -2.57 -3.56
CA SER A 78 7.97 -3.66 -2.63
C SER A 78 7.20 -4.95 -2.94
N LEU A 79 6.22 -4.90 -3.85
CA LEU A 79 5.42 -6.03 -4.32
C LEU A 79 5.67 -6.29 -5.80
N SER A 80 5.41 -7.53 -6.25
CA SER A 80 5.35 -7.85 -7.69
C SER A 80 4.21 -7.10 -8.40
N LYS A 81 3.17 -6.70 -7.66
CA LYS A 81 2.00 -5.97 -8.16
C LYS A 81 2.28 -4.47 -8.21
N LYS A 82 2.40 -3.92 -9.43
CA LYS A 82 2.52 -2.47 -9.66
C LYS A 82 1.16 -1.79 -9.49
N CYS A 83 1.17 -0.53 -9.06
CA CYS A 83 -0.05 0.27 -9.02
C CYS A 83 -0.43 0.67 -10.44
N GLU A 84 -1.62 0.27 -10.87
CA GLU A 84 -2.17 0.72 -12.14
C GLU A 84 -2.67 2.16 -12.02
N ASN A 85 -2.29 3.01 -12.96
CA ASN A 85 -2.95 4.30 -13.12
C ASN A 85 -4.28 4.05 -13.87
N PRO A 86 -5.45 4.22 -13.24
CA PRO A 86 -6.74 3.97 -13.91
C PRO A 86 -6.93 4.83 -15.16
N ASN A 87 -6.24 5.97 -15.28
CA ASN A 87 -6.27 6.83 -16.47
C ASN A 87 -5.34 6.33 -17.59
N ALA A 88 -4.27 5.59 -17.28
CA ALA A 88 -3.36 5.04 -18.30
C ALA A 88 -4.05 3.94 -19.11
N SER A 89 -4.79 3.04 -18.44
CA SER A 89 -5.55 1.98 -19.11
C SER A 89 -6.70 2.54 -19.95
N ARG A 90 -7.37 3.61 -19.49
CA ARG A 90 -8.41 4.31 -20.27
C ARG A 90 -7.85 4.99 -21.52
N ASN A 91 -6.69 5.63 -21.42
CA ASN A 91 -6.03 6.24 -22.59
C ASN A 91 -5.58 5.19 -23.61
N LEU A 92 -5.06 4.04 -23.17
CA LEU A 92 -4.70 2.92 -24.04
C LEU A 92 -5.92 2.27 -24.70
N LEU A 93 -7.00 2.08 -23.95
CA LEU A 93 -8.25 1.54 -24.50
C LEU A 93 -8.84 2.51 -25.53
N TRP A 94 -8.85 3.81 -25.23
CA TRP A 94 -9.32 4.85 -26.14
C TRP A 94 -8.44 5.00 -27.39
N LEU A 95 -7.11 4.96 -27.25
CA LEU A 95 -6.18 4.94 -28.39
C LEU A 95 -6.35 3.68 -29.25
N ARG A 96 -6.56 2.50 -28.63
CA ARG A 96 -6.90 1.27 -29.34
C ARG A 96 -8.23 1.39 -30.08
N MET A 97 -9.26 1.94 -29.43
CA MET A 97 -10.56 2.19 -30.07
C MET A 97 -10.45 3.17 -31.24
N LYS A 98 -9.63 4.23 -31.13
CA LYS A 98 -9.32 5.14 -32.24
C LYS A 98 -8.61 4.47 -33.41
N MET A 99 -7.59 3.65 -33.14
CA MET A 99 -6.86 2.92 -34.18
C MET A 99 -7.74 1.92 -34.93
N ILE A 100 -8.74 1.31 -34.27
CA ILE A 100 -9.70 0.39 -34.90
C ILE A 100 -10.76 1.16 -35.70
N GLN A 101 -11.08 2.40 -35.31
CA GLN A 101 -12.09 3.24 -35.98
C GLN A 101 -11.54 4.15 -37.09
N GLY A 102 -10.22 4.21 -37.31
CA GLY A 102 -9.62 4.90 -38.45
C GLY A 102 -9.87 6.42 -38.49
N LEU A 103 -9.99 7.07 -37.32
CA LEU A 103 -10.03 8.53 -37.16
C LEU A 103 -8.67 9.10 -36.76
#